data_AF-B3E8J8-F1
#
_entry.id   AF-B3E8J8-F1
#
_cell.length_a   1.000
_cell.length_b   1.000
_cell.length_c   1.000
_cell.angle_alpha   90.00
_cell.angle_beta   90.00
_cell.angle_gamma   90.00
#
_symmetry.space_group_name_H-M   'P 1'
#
loop_
_entity.id
_entity.type
_entity.pdbx_description
1 polymer ?
#
loop_
_entity_poly.entity_id
_entity_poly.type
_entity_poly.pdbx_seq_one_letter_code
_entity_poly.pdbx_strand_id
1 'polypeptide(L)'
;MKFVKLLALALCAGLTTVSVCSADENVEELLQPQVYDLGETPKPPPVRIKKQVPPPKPAPKPEVDKFVPPPPPPPRYEAPPVAPPPRPQMGDDSHFIQPDDYFIQRHGLEGHTWIWVELAKMVNAPSGSTKGEAEFMKVRDGKNYWTRHYWQTRIASQNELRLGLVVIAFNDHRRHDVYGAPEKKDRARGGSWFMAKITDTSDLYKGYVTVSGNYKVSLQNLRVIVY
;
A
#
# COMPACT_ATOMS: atom_id res chain seq x y z
N MET A 1 -14.70 45.84 -36.99
CA MET A 1 -13.26 45.67 -36.67
C MET A 1 -12.93 46.41 -35.37
N LYS A 2 -12.36 45.69 -34.40
CA LYS A 2 -11.52 46.15 -33.27
C LYS A 2 -12.13 47.05 -32.18
N PHE A 3 -12.52 46.35 -31.10
CA PHE A 3 -12.12 46.52 -29.69
C PHE A 3 -12.08 47.92 -29.05
N VAL A 4 -13.08 48.07 -28.17
CA VAL A 4 -13.17 48.93 -26.97
C VAL A 4 -11.90 48.86 -26.13
N LYS A 5 -11.36 50.03 -25.75
CA LYS A 5 -10.31 50.21 -24.75
C LYS A 5 -10.55 51.52 -23.99
N LEU A 6 -10.31 51.44 -22.68
CA LEU A 6 -10.24 52.50 -21.67
C LEU A 6 -11.58 53.08 -21.16
N LEU A 7 -11.96 52.60 -19.98
CA LEU A 7 -12.44 53.48 -18.92
C LEU A 7 -11.68 53.13 -17.63
N ALA A 8 -11.00 54.11 -17.07
CA ALA A 8 -10.23 54.02 -15.86
C ALA A 8 -10.72 55.10 -14.87
N LEU A 9 -10.58 54.77 -13.58
CA LEU A 9 -10.75 55.60 -12.37
C LEU A 9 -12.17 55.99 -11.95
N ALA A 10 -12.58 55.49 -10.79
CA ALA A 10 -12.66 56.31 -9.58
C ALA A 10 -12.80 55.44 -8.31
N LEU A 11 -11.88 55.67 -7.37
CA LEU A 11 -11.87 55.20 -5.99
C LEU A 11 -13.01 55.85 -5.18
N CYS A 12 -13.64 55.10 -4.29
CA CYS A 12 -14.14 55.56 -2.97
C CYS A 12 -14.24 54.30 -2.09
N ALA A 13 -13.28 54.07 -1.19
CA ALA A 13 -13.32 54.48 0.22
C ALA A 13 -14.26 53.62 1.08
N GLY A 14 -13.66 52.69 1.83
CA GLY A 14 -14.32 51.83 2.81
C GLY A 14 -13.29 51.12 3.67
N LEU A 15 -12.57 51.88 4.50
CA LEU A 15 -11.72 51.35 5.57
C LEU A 15 -12.61 51.00 6.77
N THR A 16 -12.73 49.72 7.09
CA THR A 16 -13.17 49.25 8.40
C THR A 16 -11.99 48.58 9.08
N THR A 17 -11.42 49.30 10.06
CA THR A 17 -10.41 48.83 11.00
C THR A 17 -11.03 47.79 11.93
N VAL A 18 -10.55 46.54 11.88
CA VAL A 18 -10.83 45.56 12.94
C VAL A 18 -9.64 45.56 13.89
N SER A 19 -9.97 45.84 15.15
CA SER A 19 -9.09 45.89 16.31
C SER A 19 -8.35 44.58 16.50
N VAL A 20 -7.01 44.64 16.45
CA VAL A 20 -6.12 43.58 16.95
C VAL A 20 -5.98 43.82 18.44
N CYS A 21 -6.75 43.09 19.24
CA CYS A 21 -6.48 42.99 20.67
C CYS A 21 -5.32 42.02 20.87
N SER A 22 -4.18 42.59 21.25
CA SER A 22 -3.06 41.88 21.85
C SER A 22 -3.46 41.40 23.25
N ALA A 23 -3.24 40.13 23.52
CA ALA A 23 -3.09 39.59 24.87
C ALA A 23 -1.97 38.54 24.80
N ASP A 24 -0.76 39.01 25.16
CA ASP A 24 0.31 38.20 25.69
C ASP A 24 -0.21 37.41 26.90
N GLU A 25 -0.18 36.09 26.83
CA GLU A 25 -0.04 35.25 28.02
C GLU A 25 0.58 33.90 27.63
N ASN A 26 1.88 33.83 27.87
CA ASN A 26 2.57 32.66 28.42
C ASN A 26 2.43 31.33 27.65
N VAL A 27 3.22 31.17 26.59
CA VAL A 27 3.52 29.85 25.99
C VAL A 27 5.02 29.59 26.06
N GLU A 28 5.58 29.69 27.26
CA GLU A 28 6.99 29.34 27.52
C GLU A 28 7.11 28.33 28.68
N GLU A 29 6.17 27.37 28.72
CA GLU A 29 6.20 26.25 29.68
C GLU A 29 5.66 24.94 29.07
N LEU A 30 6.08 24.58 27.85
CA LEU A 30 5.83 23.22 27.32
C LEU A 30 7.02 22.61 26.55
N LEU A 31 8.20 23.20 26.68
CA LEU A 31 9.47 22.63 26.20
C LEU A 31 10.28 22.08 27.37
N GLN A 32 9.80 21.01 27.98
CA GLN A 32 10.66 20.08 28.70
C GLN A 32 10.62 18.74 27.98
N PRO A 33 11.77 18.17 27.57
CA PRO A 33 11.81 16.80 27.10
C PRO A 33 11.41 15.89 28.26
N GLN A 34 10.27 15.22 28.13
CA GLN A 34 9.89 14.11 29.00
C GLN A 34 10.94 13.01 28.78
N VAL A 35 11.95 13.00 29.64
CA VAL A 35 12.88 11.86 29.78
C VAL A 35 12.04 10.71 30.33
N TYR A 36 11.59 9.83 29.43
CA TYR A 36 10.98 8.58 29.84
C TYR A 36 12.06 7.73 30.51
N ASP A 37 11.93 7.58 31.82
CA ASP A 37 12.68 6.63 32.63
C ASP A 37 12.35 5.21 32.12
N LEU A 38 13.25 4.66 31.29
CA LEU A 38 13.20 3.28 30.85
C LEU A 38 13.58 2.40 32.05
N GLY A 39 12.61 2.19 32.92
CA GLY A 39 12.70 1.21 34.00
C GLY A 39 13.18 -0.12 33.45
N GLU A 40 14.26 -0.62 34.05
CA GLU A 40 14.94 -1.85 33.68
C GLU A 40 13.94 -3.02 33.61
N THR A 41 13.77 -3.59 32.42
CA THR A 41 13.00 -4.83 32.24
C THR A 41 13.61 -5.95 33.09
N PRO A 42 12.86 -6.64 33.96
CA PRO A 42 13.38 -7.74 34.74
C PRO A 42 13.89 -8.85 33.82
N LYS A 43 15.17 -9.19 33.96
CA LYS A 43 15.84 -10.27 33.23
C LYS A 43 15.14 -11.60 33.56
N PRO A 44 14.67 -12.40 32.58
CA PRO A 44 14.06 -13.68 32.88
C PRO A 44 15.10 -14.61 33.54
N PRO A 45 14.71 -15.40 34.56
CA PRO A 45 15.63 -16.29 35.25
C PRO A 45 16.11 -17.41 34.30
N PRO A 46 17.35 -17.90 34.48
CA PRO A 46 17.93 -18.92 33.61
C PRO A 46 17.16 -20.24 33.73
N VAL A 47 16.68 -20.75 32.59
CA VAL A 47 16.05 -22.08 32.50
C VAL A 47 17.12 -23.14 32.72
N ARG A 48 17.09 -23.80 33.88
CA ARG A 48 17.89 -25.01 34.13
C ARG A 48 17.28 -26.19 33.37
N ILE A 49 17.85 -26.50 32.21
CA ILE A 49 17.56 -27.76 31.50
C ILE A 49 18.19 -28.89 32.32
N LYS A 50 17.38 -29.65 33.06
CA LYS A 50 17.81 -30.93 33.64
C LYS A 50 18.05 -31.90 32.48
N LYS A 51 19.30 -32.36 32.31
CA LYS A 51 19.62 -33.51 31.44
C LYS A 51 18.83 -34.72 31.95
N GLN A 52 17.81 -35.12 31.19
CA GLN A 52 17.07 -36.34 31.45
C GLN A 52 17.95 -37.52 31.01
N VAL A 53 18.34 -38.36 31.96
CA VAL A 53 19.08 -39.60 31.67
C VAL A 53 18.12 -40.56 30.94
N PRO A 54 18.54 -41.21 29.84
CA PRO A 54 17.69 -42.17 29.15
C PRO A 54 17.34 -43.35 30.06
N PRO A 55 16.09 -43.86 30.04
CA PRO A 55 15.73 -45.05 30.80
C PRO A 55 16.42 -46.30 30.23
N PRO A 56 16.71 -47.31 31.07
CA PRO A 56 17.35 -48.55 30.64
C PRO A 56 16.45 -49.35 29.69
N LYS A 57 17.08 -49.97 28.69
CA LYS A 57 16.44 -50.76 27.64
C LYS A 57 15.67 -51.96 28.23
N PRO A 58 14.38 -52.17 27.90
CA PRO A 58 13.64 -53.34 28.35
C PRO A 58 14.19 -54.63 27.75
N ALA A 59 14.19 -55.72 28.53
CA ALA A 59 14.52 -57.06 28.07
C ALA A 59 13.54 -57.57 26.98
N PRO A 60 14.00 -58.40 26.03
CA PRO A 60 13.17 -58.87 24.93
C PRO A 60 12.06 -59.80 25.44
N LYS A 61 10.81 -59.55 25.00
CA LYS A 61 9.68 -60.46 25.21
C LYS A 61 9.72 -61.57 24.14
N PRO A 62 9.33 -62.82 24.48
CA PRO A 62 9.24 -63.90 23.50
C PRO A 62 8.15 -63.60 22.47
N GLU A 63 8.55 -63.65 21.21
CA GLU A 63 7.74 -63.43 20.01
C GLU A 63 6.86 -64.67 19.78
N VAL A 64 5.55 -64.50 19.94
CA VAL A 64 4.57 -65.47 19.47
C VAL A 64 4.20 -65.03 18.05
N ASP A 65 4.70 -65.77 17.06
CA ASP A 65 4.35 -65.61 15.65
C ASP A 65 2.84 -65.83 15.45
N LYS A 66 2.07 -64.74 15.54
CA LYS A 66 0.76 -64.65 14.91
C LYS A 66 0.96 -63.94 13.58
N PHE A 67 0.85 -64.72 12.50
CA PHE A 67 0.74 -64.18 11.15
C PHE A 67 -0.51 -63.31 11.04
N VAL A 68 -0.33 -61.99 11.17
CA VAL A 68 -1.35 -60.98 10.86
C VAL A 68 -1.04 -60.49 9.45
N PRO A 69 -1.94 -60.64 8.46
CA PRO A 69 -1.71 -60.08 7.14
C PRO A 69 -1.56 -58.55 7.28
N PRO A 70 -0.60 -57.92 6.56
CA PRO A 70 -0.37 -56.50 6.68
C PRO A 70 -1.65 -55.73 6.31
N PRO A 71 -1.99 -54.66 7.04
CA PRO A 71 -3.07 -53.79 6.62
C PRO A 71 -2.75 -53.25 5.22
N PRO A 72 -3.78 -53.05 4.37
CA PRO A 72 -3.56 -52.45 3.06
C PRO A 72 -2.85 -51.11 3.25
N PRO A 73 -1.89 -50.76 2.36
CA PRO A 73 -1.21 -49.48 2.44
C PRO A 73 -2.27 -48.37 2.46
N PRO A 74 -2.09 -47.32 3.28
CA PRO A 74 -2.98 -46.18 3.23
C PRO A 74 -3.05 -45.67 1.78
N PRO A 75 -4.22 -45.23 1.30
CA PRO A 75 -4.31 -44.57 0.00
C PRO A 75 -3.25 -43.48 -0.04
N ARG A 76 -2.36 -43.53 -1.04
CA ARG A 76 -1.40 -42.46 -1.28
C ARG A 76 -2.23 -41.22 -1.56
N TYR A 77 -2.43 -40.37 -0.56
CA TYR A 77 -2.85 -38.99 -0.78
C TYR A 77 -1.71 -38.34 -1.53
N GLU A 78 -1.74 -38.42 -2.86
CA GLU A 78 -1.02 -37.47 -3.69
C GLU A 78 -1.55 -36.10 -3.27
N ALA A 79 -0.66 -35.28 -2.69
CA ALA A 79 -0.97 -33.88 -2.50
C ALA A 79 -1.44 -33.35 -3.86
N PRO A 80 -2.58 -32.64 -3.94
CA PRO A 80 -3.02 -32.05 -5.19
C PRO A 80 -1.85 -31.28 -5.79
N PRO A 81 -1.63 -31.40 -7.12
CA PRO A 81 -0.48 -30.79 -7.76
C PRO A 81 -0.40 -29.31 -7.36
N VAL A 82 0.76 -28.90 -6.87
CA VAL A 82 1.05 -27.50 -6.58
C VAL A 82 0.67 -26.72 -7.83
N ALA A 83 -0.31 -25.83 -7.72
CA ALA A 83 -0.75 -25.02 -8.84
C ALA A 83 0.49 -24.34 -9.43
N PRO A 84 0.70 -24.41 -10.76
CA PRO A 84 1.84 -23.74 -11.37
C PRO A 84 1.84 -22.28 -10.96
N PRO A 85 3.02 -21.67 -10.71
CA PRO A 85 3.10 -20.25 -10.44
C PRO A 85 2.35 -19.50 -11.56
N PRO A 86 1.58 -18.46 -11.24
CA PRO A 86 0.80 -17.75 -12.24
C PRO A 86 1.73 -17.33 -13.37
N ARG A 87 1.41 -17.79 -14.58
CA ARG A 87 2.14 -17.41 -15.80
C ARG A 87 2.16 -15.88 -15.88
N PRO A 88 3.27 -15.25 -16.30
CA PRO A 88 3.28 -13.83 -16.62
C PRO A 88 2.11 -13.56 -17.57
N GLN A 89 1.15 -12.75 -17.13
CA GLN A 89 0.01 -12.41 -17.97
C GLN A 89 0.54 -11.58 -19.13
N MET A 90 0.58 -12.17 -20.32
CA MET A 90 0.83 -11.46 -21.58
C MET A 90 -0.43 -10.66 -21.91
N GLY A 91 -0.65 -9.54 -21.22
CA GLY A 91 -1.84 -8.71 -21.36
C GLY A 91 -2.02 -7.75 -20.18
N ASP A 92 -2.98 -6.84 -20.31
CA ASP A 92 -3.39 -5.99 -19.20
C ASP A 92 -4.12 -6.83 -18.13
N ASP A 93 -3.99 -6.47 -16.86
CA ASP A 93 -4.75 -7.12 -15.78
C ASP A 93 -6.23 -6.65 -15.73
N SER A 94 -7.01 -7.09 -14.75
CA SER A 94 -8.43 -6.69 -14.63
C SER A 94 -8.63 -5.21 -14.29
N HIS A 95 -7.56 -4.45 -13.99
CA HIS A 95 -7.60 -2.99 -13.91
C HIS A 95 -7.08 -2.32 -15.19
N PHE A 96 -6.80 -3.10 -16.23
CA PHE A 96 -6.24 -2.65 -17.51
C PHE A 96 -4.85 -2.02 -17.39
N ILE A 97 -4.08 -2.44 -16.38
CA ILE A 97 -2.68 -2.02 -16.16
C ILE A 97 -1.75 -3.10 -16.69
N GLN A 98 -0.70 -2.69 -17.41
CA GLN A 98 0.28 -3.59 -18.02
C GLN A 98 1.47 -3.85 -17.08
N PRO A 99 2.18 -4.98 -17.22
CA PRO A 99 3.32 -5.31 -16.37
C PRO A 99 4.49 -4.30 -16.44
N ASP A 100 4.62 -3.61 -17.57
CA ASP A 100 5.63 -2.58 -17.84
C ASP A 100 5.11 -1.14 -17.60
N ASP A 101 3.88 -0.98 -17.10
CA ASP A 101 3.40 0.30 -16.63
C ASP A 101 3.91 0.60 -15.21
N TYR A 102 4.25 1.86 -14.97
CA TYR A 102 4.65 2.39 -13.68
C TYR A 102 3.69 3.47 -13.23
N PHE A 103 3.38 3.49 -11.94
CA PHE A 103 2.79 4.67 -11.30
C PHE A 103 3.90 5.63 -10.92
N ILE A 104 3.75 6.91 -11.25
CA ILE A 104 4.79 7.94 -11.02
C ILE A 104 4.23 9.17 -10.32
N GLN A 105 5.09 9.86 -9.56
CA GLN A 105 4.83 11.19 -9.00
C GLN A 105 6.15 11.95 -8.73
N ARG A 106 6.08 13.25 -8.44
CA ARG A 106 7.21 14.09 -8.00
C ARG A 106 7.73 13.72 -6.61
N HIS A 107 6.82 13.35 -5.71
CA HIS A 107 7.07 13.07 -4.31
C HIS A 107 6.47 11.71 -3.94
N GLY A 108 7.01 11.09 -2.89
CA GLY A 108 6.42 9.90 -2.28
C GLY A 108 5.22 10.23 -1.39
N LEU A 109 4.68 9.22 -0.71
CA LEU A 109 3.53 9.38 0.18
C LEU A 109 3.93 10.02 1.53
N GLU A 110 5.21 10.09 1.85
CA GLU A 110 5.73 10.57 3.13
C GLU A 110 5.26 12.01 3.42
N GLY A 111 4.67 12.23 4.60
CA GLY A 111 4.14 13.53 5.00
C GLY A 111 2.81 13.92 4.34
N HIS A 112 2.28 13.11 3.42
CA HIS A 112 1.02 13.34 2.74
C HIS A 112 -0.05 12.33 3.19
N THR A 113 -1.29 12.80 3.37
CA THR A 113 -2.42 11.92 3.67
C THR A 113 -2.68 10.97 2.49
N TRP A 114 -2.59 11.47 1.27
CA TRP A 114 -2.70 10.70 0.03
C TRP A 114 -2.03 11.54 -1.07
N ILE A 115 -1.65 10.92 -2.19
CA ILE A 115 -1.07 11.61 -3.34
C ILE A 115 -1.72 11.14 -4.63
N TRP A 116 -1.79 12.02 -5.63
CA TRP A 116 -2.10 11.58 -6.99
C TRP A 116 -0.92 10.81 -7.56
N VAL A 117 -1.20 9.82 -8.40
CA VAL A 117 -0.21 9.11 -9.21
C VAL A 117 -0.69 9.01 -10.64
N GLU A 118 0.24 9.03 -11.59
CA GLU A 118 -0.06 8.92 -13.01
C GLU A 118 0.57 7.66 -13.59
N LEU A 119 -0.08 7.07 -14.59
CA LEU A 119 0.44 5.92 -15.30
C LEU A 119 1.45 6.35 -16.36
N ALA A 120 2.60 5.68 -16.42
CA ALA A 120 3.67 6.00 -17.37
C ALA A 120 4.47 4.76 -17.78
N LYS A 121 5.18 4.87 -18.91
CA LYS A 121 6.15 3.89 -19.41
C LYS A 121 7.56 4.37 -19.13
N MET A 122 8.43 3.49 -18.62
CA MET A 122 9.85 3.83 -18.46
C MET A 122 10.51 3.95 -19.84
N VAL A 123 11.17 5.08 -20.09
CA VAL A 123 11.92 5.36 -21.32
C VAL A 123 13.41 5.16 -21.07
N ASN A 124 13.93 5.76 -20.00
CA ASN A 124 15.31 5.61 -19.57
C ASN A 124 15.36 5.15 -18.12
N ALA A 125 16.02 4.01 -17.90
CA ALA A 125 16.24 3.45 -16.57
C ALA A 125 17.10 4.39 -15.71
N PRO A 126 16.93 4.38 -14.38
CA PRO A 126 17.71 5.21 -13.49
C PRO A 126 19.18 4.76 -13.49
N SER A 127 20.10 5.72 -13.50
CA SER A 127 21.53 5.44 -13.52
C SER A 127 22.31 6.48 -12.71
N GLY A 128 23.62 6.25 -12.57
CA GLY A 128 24.51 7.21 -11.91
C GLY A 128 24.56 8.57 -12.63
N SER A 129 24.46 8.60 -13.96
CA SER A 129 24.46 9.84 -14.74
C SER A 129 23.16 10.63 -14.60
N THR A 130 22.07 9.97 -14.22
CA THR A 130 20.75 10.59 -14.00
C THR A 130 20.46 10.85 -12.53
N LYS A 131 21.48 10.80 -11.64
CA LYS A 131 21.33 10.98 -10.19
C LYS A 131 20.28 10.03 -9.57
N GLY A 132 20.11 8.85 -10.16
CA GLY A 132 19.12 7.87 -9.73
C GLY A 132 17.66 8.17 -10.13
N GLU A 133 17.42 9.17 -10.99
CA GLU A 133 16.10 9.43 -11.58
C GLU A 133 15.92 8.60 -12.85
N ALA A 134 14.69 8.14 -13.09
CA ALA A 134 14.30 7.51 -14.34
C ALA A 134 13.44 8.46 -15.17
N GLU A 135 13.54 8.33 -16.50
CA GLU A 135 12.66 9.05 -17.42
C GLU A 135 11.45 8.18 -17.75
N PHE A 136 10.27 8.80 -17.68
CA PHE A 136 9.01 8.17 -17.99
C PHE A 136 8.22 8.97 -19.02
N MET A 137 7.53 8.29 -19.92
CA MET A 137 6.53 8.89 -20.81
C MET A 137 5.14 8.60 -20.24
N LYS A 138 4.38 9.66 -19.92
CA LYS A 138 3.03 9.53 -19.37
C LYS A 138 2.09 8.89 -20.39
N VAL A 139 1.30 7.92 -19.96
CA VAL A 139 0.34 7.22 -20.82
C VAL A 139 -0.79 8.16 -21.29
N ARG A 140 -1.17 9.12 -20.44
CA ARG A 140 -2.31 10.02 -20.71
C ARG A 140 -2.05 11.03 -21.83
N ASP A 141 -0.88 11.67 -21.85
CA ASP A 141 -0.59 12.80 -22.74
C ASP A 141 0.75 12.71 -23.48
N GLY A 142 1.48 11.59 -23.33
CA GLY A 142 2.74 11.35 -24.02
C GLY A 142 3.90 12.24 -23.56
N LYS A 143 3.75 13.02 -22.48
CA LYS A 143 4.81 13.89 -21.99
C LYS A 143 5.85 13.12 -21.20
N ASN A 144 7.11 13.46 -21.41
CA ASN A 144 8.21 12.94 -20.62
C ASN A 144 8.26 13.58 -19.23
N TYR A 145 8.69 12.79 -18.25
CA TYR A 145 8.75 13.16 -16.85
C TYR A 145 9.87 12.41 -16.15
N TRP A 146 10.75 13.14 -15.47
CA TRP A 146 11.85 12.58 -14.70
C TRP A 146 11.47 12.50 -13.22
N THR A 147 11.68 11.34 -12.59
CA THR A 147 11.45 11.16 -11.16
C THR A 147 12.17 9.94 -10.58
N ARG A 148 12.38 9.97 -9.26
CA ARG A 148 12.82 8.83 -8.43
C ARG A 148 11.65 8.07 -7.81
N HIS A 149 10.45 8.65 -7.83
CA HIS A 149 9.26 8.11 -7.19
C HIS A 149 8.40 7.42 -8.25
N TYR A 150 8.65 6.13 -8.43
CA TYR A 150 7.94 5.28 -9.35
C TYR A 150 7.69 3.92 -8.71
N TRP A 151 6.57 3.29 -9.06
CA TRP A 151 6.14 2.04 -8.45
C TRP A 151 5.50 1.11 -9.47
N GLN A 152 5.99 -0.13 -9.53
CA GLN A 152 5.26 -1.22 -10.16
C GLN A 152 4.23 -1.76 -9.18
N THR A 153 3.12 -2.24 -9.72
CA THR A 153 2.01 -2.70 -8.89
C THR A 153 1.37 -3.95 -9.47
N ARG A 154 0.70 -4.69 -8.58
CA ARG A 154 -0.24 -5.74 -8.94
C ARG A 154 -1.54 -5.54 -8.18
N ILE A 155 -2.58 -6.23 -8.60
CA ILE A 155 -3.85 -6.27 -7.86
C ILE A 155 -3.60 -6.86 -6.46
N ALA A 156 -4.19 -6.22 -5.46
CA ALA A 156 -4.10 -6.64 -4.09
C ALA A 156 -4.91 -7.93 -3.88
N SER A 157 -4.33 -8.88 -3.16
CA SER A 157 -5.06 -10.00 -2.60
C SER A 157 -5.71 -9.59 -1.27
N GLN A 158 -6.83 -10.19 -0.92
CA GLN A 158 -7.51 -9.86 0.34
C GLN A 158 -6.69 -10.25 1.57
N ASN A 159 -5.87 -11.31 1.50
CA ASN A 159 -5.09 -11.84 2.62
C ASN A 159 -3.89 -10.97 3.04
N GLU A 160 -3.48 -10.01 2.22
CA GLU A 160 -2.38 -9.09 2.54
C GLU A 160 -2.86 -7.73 3.06
N LEU A 161 -4.17 -7.45 2.97
CA LEU A 161 -4.76 -6.19 3.40
C LEU A 161 -4.63 -6.05 4.93
N ARG A 162 -3.89 -5.03 5.35
CA ARG A 162 -3.60 -4.75 6.75
C ARG A 162 -3.42 -3.26 6.96
N LEU A 163 -3.61 -2.82 8.20
CA LEU A 163 -3.35 -1.45 8.61
C LEU A 163 -1.93 -1.03 8.23
N GLY A 164 -1.79 0.20 7.73
CA GLY A 164 -0.50 0.75 7.33
C GLY A 164 -0.03 0.35 5.93
N LEU A 165 -0.69 -0.61 5.27
CA LEU A 165 -0.34 -1.00 3.90
C LEU A 165 -0.59 0.17 2.93
N VAL A 166 0.41 0.48 2.11
CA VAL A 166 0.31 1.47 1.04
C VAL A 166 -0.32 0.82 -0.18
N VAL A 167 -1.38 1.44 -0.69
CA VAL A 167 -2.16 0.97 -1.83
C VAL A 167 -2.32 2.08 -2.85
N ILE A 168 -2.47 1.69 -4.11
CA ILE A 168 -2.87 2.57 -5.21
C ILE A 168 -4.28 2.17 -5.65
N ALA A 169 -5.16 3.14 -5.84
CA ALA A 169 -6.56 2.92 -6.18
C ALA A 169 -7.05 3.88 -7.26
N PHE A 170 -7.99 3.42 -8.07
CA PHE A 170 -8.62 4.25 -9.08
C PHE A 170 -9.58 5.25 -8.43
N ASN A 171 -9.53 6.50 -8.85
CA ASN A 171 -10.29 7.59 -8.23
C ASN A 171 -11.75 7.71 -8.71
N ASP A 172 -12.17 6.86 -9.63
CA ASP A 172 -13.49 6.98 -10.23
C ASP A 172 -14.35 5.75 -9.94
N HIS A 173 -15.45 5.61 -10.68
CA HIS A 173 -16.42 4.54 -10.53
C HIS A 173 -16.91 4.42 -9.08
N ARG A 174 -17.36 5.55 -8.54
CA ARG A 174 -17.79 5.63 -7.14
C ARG A 174 -19.25 5.19 -7.00
N ARG A 175 -19.51 4.23 -6.12
CA ARG A 175 -20.86 3.80 -5.74
C ARG A 175 -21.02 3.92 -4.23
N HIS A 176 -22.04 4.63 -3.77
CA HIS A 176 -22.30 4.85 -2.34
C HIS A 176 -21.03 5.29 -1.56
N ASP A 177 -20.28 6.24 -2.13
CA ASP A 177 -19.05 6.79 -1.55
C ASP A 177 -17.82 5.84 -1.55
N VAL A 178 -17.96 4.63 -2.11
CA VAL A 178 -16.87 3.65 -2.27
C VAL A 178 -16.26 3.75 -3.66
N TYR A 179 -14.95 4.00 -3.74
CA TYR A 179 -14.19 4.01 -5.00
C TYR A 179 -14.06 2.60 -5.58
N GLY A 180 -14.49 2.42 -6.83
CA GLY A 180 -14.55 1.14 -7.54
C GLY A 180 -13.44 0.97 -8.57
N ALA A 181 -13.22 -0.29 -8.96
CA ALA A 181 -12.25 -0.63 -10.01
C ALA A 181 -12.66 0.01 -11.35
N PRO A 182 -11.71 0.33 -12.25
CA PRO A 182 -12.07 0.85 -13.56
C PRO A 182 -12.91 -0.17 -14.35
N GLU A 183 -13.99 0.26 -14.98
CA GLU A 183 -14.83 -0.63 -15.82
C GLU A 183 -14.32 -0.74 -17.27
N LYS A 184 -13.48 0.20 -17.71
CA LYS A 184 -13.01 0.31 -19.10
C LYS A 184 -11.55 0.73 -19.17
N LYS A 185 -10.81 0.18 -20.14
CA LYS A 185 -9.40 0.45 -20.40
C LYS A 185 -9.08 1.93 -20.57
N ASP A 186 -9.86 2.66 -21.37
CA ASP A 186 -9.60 4.08 -21.62
C ASP A 186 -9.64 4.91 -20.33
N ARG A 187 -10.54 4.56 -19.40
CA ARG A 187 -10.64 5.21 -18.08
C ARG A 187 -9.49 4.81 -17.16
N ALA A 188 -9.10 3.54 -17.14
CA ALA A 188 -7.96 3.09 -16.35
C ALA A 188 -6.65 3.78 -16.78
N ARG A 189 -6.43 3.91 -18.09
CA ARG A 189 -5.16 4.42 -18.64
C ARG A 189 -5.08 5.94 -18.72
N GLY A 190 -6.21 6.62 -18.94
CA GLY A 190 -6.29 8.08 -19.01
C GLY A 190 -6.80 8.77 -17.73
N GLY A 191 -7.35 8.00 -16.79
CA GLY A 191 -7.96 8.53 -15.57
C GLY A 191 -6.99 8.72 -14.41
N SER A 192 -7.53 9.23 -13.30
CA SER A 192 -6.75 9.55 -12.09
C SER A 192 -6.67 8.37 -11.14
N TRP A 193 -5.47 8.15 -10.61
CA TRP A 193 -5.19 7.16 -9.58
C TRP A 193 -4.58 7.87 -8.38
N PHE A 194 -4.83 7.36 -7.19
CA PHE A 194 -4.26 7.93 -5.97
C PHE A 194 -3.59 6.84 -5.14
N MET A 195 -2.54 7.23 -4.42
CA MET A 195 -1.84 6.40 -3.46
C MET A 195 -2.21 6.86 -2.05
N ALA A 196 -2.54 5.90 -1.18
CA ALA A 196 -2.94 6.13 0.19
C ALA A 196 -2.55 4.95 1.09
N LYS A 197 -2.70 5.12 2.40
CA LYS A 197 -2.41 4.09 3.41
C LYS A 197 -3.71 3.54 3.97
N ILE A 198 -3.84 2.22 4.14
CA ILE A 198 -5.00 1.62 4.81
C ILE A 198 -5.01 2.04 6.28
N THR A 199 -6.10 2.64 6.72
CA THR A 199 -6.30 3.11 8.11
C THR A 199 -7.37 2.32 8.85
N ASP A 200 -8.26 1.63 8.14
CA ASP A 200 -9.26 0.75 8.76
C ASP A 200 -9.59 -0.46 7.86
N THR A 201 -9.72 -1.63 8.48
CA THR A 201 -10.10 -2.91 7.88
C THR A 201 -11.36 -3.51 8.53
N SER A 202 -12.02 -2.79 9.44
CA SER A 202 -13.22 -3.23 10.16
C SER A 202 -14.37 -3.58 9.20
N ASP A 203 -14.46 -2.87 8.07
CA ASP A 203 -15.50 -3.02 7.06
C ASP A 203 -15.14 -3.95 5.89
N LEU A 204 -14.10 -4.78 6.03
CA LEU A 204 -13.72 -5.77 5.01
C LEU A 204 -14.91 -6.68 4.61
N TYR A 205 -15.77 -7.04 5.57
CA TYR A 205 -16.97 -7.84 5.32
C TYR A 205 -18.01 -7.12 4.44
N LYS A 206 -17.96 -5.78 4.35
CA LYS A 206 -18.79 -4.96 3.46
C LYS A 206 -18.18 -4.81 2.07
N GLY A 207 -16.99 -5.36 1.83
CA GLY A 207 -16.31 -5.31 0.53
C GLY A 207 -15.50 -4.03 0.26
N TYR A 208 -15.09 -3.30 1.31
CA TYR A 208 -14.17 -2.17 1.18
C TYR A 208 -13.23 -2.04 2.38
N VAL A 209 -12.18 -1.24 2.22
CA VAL A 209 -11.32 -0.75 3.32
C VAL A 209 -11.40 0.77 3.38
N THR A 210 -11.06 1.36 4.52
CA THR A 210 -10.86 2.81 4.64
C THR A 210 -9.37 3.12 4.54
N VAL A 211 -9.04 4.09 3.70
CA VAL A 211 -7.68 4.62 3.54
C VAL A 211 -7.58 6.04 4.09
N SER A 212 -6.35 6.49 4.27
CA SER A 212 -6.02 7.83 4.73
C SER A 212 -6.75 8.89 3.89
N GLY A 213 -7.31 9.89 4.58
CA GLY A 213 -8.29 10.82 3.99
C GLY A 213 -9.74 10.40 4.20
N ASN A 214 -9.98 9.32 4.96
CA ASN A 214 -11.30 8.76 5.26
C ASN A 214 -12.06 8.31 4.00
N TYR A 215 -11.32 7.85 2.99
CA TYR A 215 -11.88 7.37 1.74
C TYR A 215 -12.13 5.87 1.78
N LYS A 216 -13.27 5.43 1.25
CA LYS A 216 -13.62 4.01 1.15
C LYS A 216 -13.22 3.48 -0.21
N VAL A 217 -12.47 2.39 -0.25
CA VAL A 217 -11.99 1.78 -1.49
C VAL A 217 -12.43 0.32 -1.54
N SER A 218 -13.11 -0.06 -2.62
CA SER A 218 -13.55 -1.44 -2.84
C SER A 218 -12.35 -2.39 -2.88
N LEU A 219 -12.50 -3.61 -2.38
CA LEU A 219 -11.44 -4.64 -2.44
C LEU A 219 -10.99 -4.91 -3.87
N GLN A 220 -11.90 -4.75 -4.84
CA GLN A 220 -11.61 -4.93 -6.26
C GLN A 220 -10.81 -3.79 -6.88
N ASN A 221 -10.63 -2.66 -6.19
CA ASN A 221 -9.95 -1.46 -6.70
C ASN A 221 -8.55 -1.25 -6.09
N LEU A 222 -8.05 -2.21 -5.32
CA LEU A 222 -6.79 -2.07 -4.61
C LEU A 222 -5.64 -2.65 -5.41
N ARG A 223 -4.56 -1.87 -5.52
CA ARG A 223 -3.27 -2.32 -6.04
C ARG A 223 -2.21 -2.16 -4.96
N VAL A 224 -1.30 -3.11 -4.88
CA VAL A 224 -0.14 -3.08 -3.97
C VAL A 224 1.15 -2.91 -4.76
N ILE A 225 2.11 -2.23 -4.14
CA ILE A 225 3.44 -2.01 -4.70
C ILE A 225 4.22 -3.32 -4.68
N VAL A 226 4.91 -3.62 -5.78
CA VAL A 226 5.84 -4.75 -5.91
C VAL A 226 7.27 -4.23 -5.72
N TYR A 227 8.05 -4.94 -4.92
CA TYR A 227 9.47 -4.67 -4.65
C TYR A 227 10.35 -5.75 -5.27
#